data_AF-A0A8S3ILQ2-F1
#
_entry.id   AF-A0A8S3ILQ2-F1
#
_cell.length_a   1.000
_cell.length_b   1.000
_cell.length_c   1.000
_cell.angle_alpha   90.00
_cell.angle_beta   90.00
_cell.angle_gamma   90.00
#
_symmetry.space_group_name_H-M   'P 1'
#
loop_
_entity.id
_entity.type
_entity.pdbx_description
1 polymer ?
#
loop_
_entity_poly.entity_id
_entity_poly.type
_entity_poly.pdbx_seq_one_letter_code
_entity_poly.pdbx_strand_id
1 'polypeptide(L)'
;YIQDCELYCISTVPSATPRQLTFDARGRPNKTNGIADFIAQEEMDRNDGYWWSDDSNYIAFTQVDESNVPAFRISHSGSDDPDHIEEHRYPFAGKTNVQVSVGIIDLKNDNDRKQPTIYWVDLSEFDDYYIARVDFFPDNSVAIQIENRQQTNLKLFQYDFINKKTLKLLIEDTSQIWINLHDLFYTLKLTPTQFIWGSERSGFMHLELHDYNTGNLIKTLTNGNWVVQRIVDIDEANSIIYFLANRETPLEIHLYSVNYNDATPKIERITQESGCH
;
A
#
# COMPACT_ATOMS: atom_id res chain seq x y z
N TYR A 1 -8.71 -4.10 13.88
CA TYR A 1 -10.03 -4.28 13.27
C TYR A 1 -10.79 -2.96 13.36
N ILE A 2 -11.82 -2.78 12.53
CA ILE A 2 -12.62 -1.55 12.51
C ILE A 2 -14.01 -1.83 13.06
N GLN A 3 -14.53 -0.91 13.88
CA GLN A 3 -15.91 -0.94 14.38
C GLN A 3 -16.43 0.49 14.52
N ASP A 4 -17.65 0.74 14.04
CA ASP A 4 -18.30 2.07 14.07
C ASP A 4 -17.40 3.19 13.52
N CYS A 5 -16.72 2.90 12.40
CA CYS A 5 -15.76 3.79 11.74
C CYS A 5 -14.48 4.12 12.54
N GLU A 6 -14.22 3.41 13.63
CA GLU A 6 -13.03 3.59 14.48
C GLU A 6 -12.13 2.36 14.48
N LEU A 7 -10.82 2.58 14.62
CA LEU A 7 -9.82 1.55 14.71
C LEU A 7 -9.72 1.00 16.14
N TYR A 8 -9.63 -0.32 16.23
CA TYR A 8 -9.47 -1.08 17.47
C TYR A 8 -8.35 -2.11 17.33
N CYS A 9 -7.70 -2.42 18.45
CA CYS A 9 -6.86 -3.60 18.59
C CYS A 9 -7.31 -4.47 19.77
N ILE A 10 -6.94 -5.75 19.74
CA ILE A 10 -7.17 -6.70 20.82
C ILE A 10 -5.95 -7.61 20.90
N SER A 11 -5.51 -7.90 22.13
CA SER A 11 -4.47 -8.91 22.36
C SER A 11 -5.01 -10.31 22.04
N THR A 12 -4.14 -11.20 21.57
CA THR A 12 -4.51 -12.60 21.27
C THR A 12 -4.78 -13.45 22.52
N VAL A 13 -4.58 -12.91 23.72
CA VAL A 13 -4.91 -13.59 24.97
C VAL A 13 -6.44 -13.74 25.10
N PRO A 14 -6.98 -14.92 25.43
CA PRO A 14 -8.44 -15.18 25.43
C PRO A 14 -9.29 -14.24 26.28
N SER A 15 -8.73 -13.68 27.36
CA SER A 15 -9.43 -12.76 28.27
C SER A 15 -9.26 -11.29 27.91
N ALA A 16 -8.59 -10.98 26.79
CA ALA A 16 -8.37 -9.61 26.38
C ALA A 16 -9.68 -8.93 26.03
N THR A 17 -9.79 -7.65 26.39
CA THR A 17 -10.88 -6.80 25.93
C THR A 17 -10.37 -5.91 24.80
N PRO A 18 -11.20 -5.57 23.80
CA PRO A 18 -10.78 -4.67 22.75
C PRO A 18 -10.44 -3.28 23.28
N ARG A 19 -9.39 -2.70 22.71
CA ARG A 19 -8.95 -1.33 22.96
C ARG A 19 -9.25 -0.47 21.74
N GLN A 20 -10.05 0.57 21.92
CA GLN A 20 -10.27 1.59 20.89
C GLN A 20 -9.00 2.45 20.75
N LEU A 21 -8.60 2.74 19.51
CA LEU A 21 -7.37 3.46 19.19
C LEU A 21 -7.63 4.84 18.58
N THR A 22 -8.74 5.02 17.88
CA THR A 22 -9.16 6.32 17.30
C THR A 22 -10.54 6.72 17.83
N PHE A 23 -10.86 8.01 17.87
CA PHE A 23 -12.00 8.53 18.65
C PHE A 23 -12.77 9.69 18.00
N ASP A 24 -12.47 10.03 16.74
CA ASP A 24 -12.96 11.24 16.08
C ASP A 24 -13.87 11.00 14.87
N ALA A 25 -14.13 9.73 14.51
CA ALA A 25 -14.97 9.33 13.38
C ALA A 25 -16.37 8.85 13.81
N ARG A 26 -16.52 8.25 15.00
CA ARG A 26 -17.82 7.72 15.44
C ARG A 26 -18.91 8.80 15.43
N GLY A 27 -20.03 8.51 14.76
CA GLY A 27 -21.17 9.41 14.64
C GLY A 27 -20.94 10.56 13.66
N ARG A 28 -19.83 10.57 12.92
CA ARG A 28 -19.58 11.49 11.80
C ARG A 28 -19.74 10.71 10.50
N PRO A 29 -20.82 10.93 9.73
CA PRO A 29 -21.17 10.06 8.60
C PRO A 29 -20.17 10.08 7.44
N ASN A 30 -19.32 11.11 7.35
CA ASN A 30 -18.37 11.28 6.25
C ASN A 30 -16.92 11.09 6.70
N LYS A 31 -16.68 10.45 7.87
CA LYS A 31 -15.34 10.30 8.42
C LYS A 31 -15.10 8.88 8.90
N THR A 32 -13.99 8.28 8.48
CA THR A 32 -13.61 6.93 8.90
C THR A 32 -12.13 6.85 9.25
N ASN A 33 -11.78 5.95 10.16
CA ASN A 33 -10.41 5.62 10.53
C ASN A 33 -10.16 4.14 10.21
N GLY A 34 -9.11 3.86 9.44
CA GLY A 34 -8.68 2.50 9.13
C GLY A 34 -9.48 1.80 8.03
N ILE A 35 -10.35 2.51 7.31
CA ILE A 35 -11.09 2.01 6.15
C ILE A 35 -10.52 2.67 4.89
N ALA A 36 -10.35 1.90 3.82
CA ALA A 36 -10.01 2.46 2.51
C ALA A 36 -11.21 3.21 1.92
N ASP A 37 -10.98 4.33 1.26
CA ASP A 37 -12.04 5.05 0.54
C ASP A 37 -12.49 4.30 -0.73
N PHE A 38 -13.60 4.74 -1.31
CA PHE A 38 -14.17 4.10 -2.50
C PHE A 38 -13.17 3.98 -3.67
N ILE A 39 -12.43 5.06 -3.99
CA ILE A 39 -11.46 5.02 -5.10
C ILE A 39 -10.35 4.02 -4.78
N ALA A 40 -9.84 4.02 -3.55
CA ALA A 40 -8.81 3.08 -3.16
C ALA A 40 -9.25 1.61 -3.31
N GLN A 41 -10.49 1.29 -2.93
CA GLN A 41 -11.02 -0.07 -3.03
C GLN A 41 -11.23 -0.49 -4.49
N GLU A 42 -11.91 0.34 -5.28
CA GLU A 42 -12.37 -0.04 -6.62
C GLU A 42 -11.32 0.16 -7.72
N GLU A 43 -10.49 1.21 -7.61
CA GLU A 43 -9.60 1.65 -8.71
C GLU A 43 -8.11 1.45 -8.38
N MET A 44 -7.77 1.11 -7.13
CA MET A 44 -6.38 0.94 -6.69
C MET A 44 -6.08 -0.43 -6.07
N ASP A 45 -7.08 -1.32 -6.02
CA ASP A 45 -6.99 -2.63 -5.36
C ASP A 45 -6.51 -2.56 -3.90
N ARG A 46 -6.82 -1.46 -3.19
CA ARG A 46 -6.47 -1.25 -1.78
C ARG A 46 -7.72 -1.35 -0.92
N ASN A 47 -7.98 -2.55 -0.41
CA ASN A 47 -9.15 -2.84 0.43
C ASN A 47 -8.97 -2.43 1.91
N ASP A 48 -7.73 -2.40 2.40
CA ASP A 48 -7.42 -2.07 3.78
C ASP A 48 -6.98 -0.62 3.96
N GLY A 49 -7.37 -0.04 5.11
CA GLY A 49 -6.94 1.29 5.55
C GLY A 49 -6.02 1.27 6.77
N TYR A 50 -5.47 0.12 7.17
CA TYR A 50 -4.52 0.03 8.28
C TYR A 50 -3.47 -1.07 8.07
N TRP A 51 -2.29 -0.87 8.64
CA TRP A 51 -1.12 -1.74 8.48
C TRP A 51 -0.39 -1.87 9.81
N TRP A 52 -0.03 -3.09 10.19
CA TRP A 52 0.76 -3.35 11.39
C TRP A 52 2.25 -3.29 11.08
N SER A 53 3.06 -2.77 11.99
CA SER A 53 4.50 -3.03 11.96
C SER A 53 4.79 -4.50 12.23
N ASP A 54 5.90 -5.01 11.68
CA ASP A 54 6.31 -6.42 11.83
C ASP A 54 6.43 -6.85 13.29
N ASP A 55 6.89 -5.94 14.16
CA ASP A 55 7.06 -6.16 15.60
C ASP A 55 5.77 -5.90 16.41
N SER A 56 4.66 -5.57 15.75
CA SER A 56 3.36 -5.23 16.33
C SER A 56 3.37 -4.04 17.32
N ASN A 57 4.43 -3.22 17.30
CA ASN A 57 4.53 -2.04 18.16
C ASN A 57 3.79 -0.81 17.61
N TYR A 58 3.49 -0.79 16.31
CA TYR A 58 2.85 0.34 15.65
C TYR A 58 1.74 -0.10 14.70
N ILE A 59 0.77 0.79 14.50
CA ILE A 59 -0.23 0.67 13.43
C ILE A 59 -0.24 1.96 12.63
N ALA A 60 0.03 1.87 11.33
CA ALA A 60 -0.29 2.94 10.39
C ALA A 60 -1.75 2.80 9.95
N PHE A 61 -2.45 3.91 9.72
CA PHE A 61 -3.82 3.89 9.21
C PHE A 61 -4.12 5.12 8.37
N THR A 62 -5.09 4.98 7.46
CA THR A 62 -5.69 6.11 6.76
C THR A 62 -6.90 6.62 7.53
N GLN A 63 -6.97 7.93 7.68
CA GLN A 63 -8.20 8.63 8.03
C GLN A 63 -8.78 9.24 6.76
N VAL A 64 -10.04 8.91 6.46
CA VAL A 64 -10.76 9.42 5.29
C VAL A 64 -11.79 10.44 5.76
N ASP A 65 -11.82 11.61 5.11
CA ASP A 65 -12.85 12.64 5.26
C ASP A 65 -13.51 12.92 3.90
N GLU A 66 -14.75 12.49 3.77
CA GLU A 66 -15.57 12.60 2.56
C GLU A 66 -16.52 13.82 2.60
N SER A 67 -16.38 14.71 3.60
CA SER A 67 -17.30 15.83 3.79
C SER A 67 -17.35 16.81 2.61
N ASN A 68 -16.27 16.86 1.82
CA ASN A 68 -16.15 17.68 0.61
C ASN A 68 -16.74 17.01 -0.64
N VAL A 69 -17.13 15.74 -0.57
CA VAL A 69 -17.73 15.00 -1.69
C VAL A 69 -19.25 15.07 -1.57
N PRO A 70 -19.99 15.51 -2.61
CA PRO A 70 -21.46 15.52 -2.58
C PRO A 70 -22.05 14.11 -2.43
N ALA A 71 -23.20 14.01 -1.76
CA ALA A 71 -23.93 12.75 -1.67
C ALA A 71 -24.58 12.44 -3.02
N PHE A 72 -24.36 11.22 -3.50
CA PHE A 72 -25.02 10.60 -4.62
C PHE A 72 -26.04 9.58 -4.11
N ARG A 73 -27.25 9.63 -4.64
CA ARG A 73 -28.36 8.79 -4.18
C ARG A 73 -28.56 7.63 -5.13
N ILE A 74 -28.47 6.41 -4.61
CA ILE A 74 -28.73 5.17 -5.33
C ILE A 74 -30.09 4.64 -4.87
N SER A 75 -31.03 4.48 -5.80
CA SER A 75 -32.33 3.89 -5.50
C SER A 75 -32.24 2.37 -5.62
N HIS A 76 -32.67 1.65 -4.58
CA HIS A 76 -32.69 0.19 -4.53
C HIS A 76 -34.06 -0.33 -4.94
N SER A 77 -34.35 -0.36 -6.24
CA SER A 77 -35.66 -0.79 -6.74
C SER A 77 -36.00 -2.28 -6.50
N GLY A 78 -35.04 -3.07 -6.00
CA GLY A 78 -35.20 -4.49 -5.67
C GLY A 78 -35.36 -4.79 -4.18
N SER A 79 -35.36 -3.79 -3.29
CA SER A 79 -35.60 -4.02 -1.86
C SER A 79 -37.08 -4.15 -1.54
N ASP A 80 -37.38 -4.78 -0.41
CA ASP A 80 -38.74 -4.90 0.14
C ASP A 80 -39.34 -3.53 0.53
N ASP A 81 -38.49 -2.51 0.69
CA ASP A 81 -38.88 -1.11 0.80
C ASP A 81 -38.75 -0.40 -0.57
N PRO A 82 -39.87 0.04 -1.18
CA PRO A 82 -39.86 0.70 -2.49
C PRO A 82 -39.23 2.10 -2.47
N ASP A 83 -39.06 2.71 -1.30
CA ASP A 83 -38.46 4.03 -1.12
C ASP A 83 -37.02 3.96 -0.60
N HIS A 84 -36.40 2.77 -0.60
CA HIS A 84 -35.02 2.61 -0.14
C HIS A 84 -34.05 3.36 -1.05
N ILE A 85 -33.46 4.40 -0.47
CA ILE A 85 -32.41 5.21 -1.09
C ILE A 85 -31.17 5.09 -0.23
N GLU A 86 -30.08 4.67 -0.86
CA GLU A 86 -28.75 4.66 -0.27
C GLU A 86 -28.01 5.95 -0.66
N GLU A 87 -27.35 6.59 0.29
CA GLU A 87 -26.48 7.75 0.03
C GLU A 87 -25.01 7.31 0.00
N HIS A 88 -24.35 7.56 -1.13
CA HIS A 88 -22.94 7.26 -1.40
C HIS A 88 -22.16 8.53 -1.69
N ARG A 89 -20.91 8.62 -1.25
CA ARG A 89 -20.02 9.76 -1.55
C ARG A 89 -19.16 9.41 -2.76
N TYR A 90 -19.72 9.58 -3.97
CA TYR A 90 -19.06 9.18 -5.21
C TYR A 90 -18.25 10.34 -5.84
N PRO A 91 -16.90 10.27 -5.86
CA PRO A 91 -16.04 11.30 -6.45
C PRO A 91 -16.02 11.19 -7.98
N PHE A 92 -16.99 11.83 -8.64
CA PHE A 92 -17.04 11.87 -10.10
C PHE A 92 -15.76 12.47 -10.72
N ALA A 93 -15.40 12.00 -11.92
CA ALA A 93 -14.26 12.50 -12.68
C ALA A 93 -14.27 14.04 -12.80
N GLY A 94 -13.13 14.66 -12.51
CA GLY A 94 -12.96 16.13 -12.53
C GLY A 94 -13.58 16.85 -11.33
N LYS A 95 -14.08 16.14 -10.32
CA LYS A 95 -14.51 16.69 -9.02
C LYS A 95 -13.49 16.38 -7.93
N THR A 96 -13.64 17.09 -6.82
CA THR A 96 -12.84 16.92 -5.60
C THR A 96 -12.89 15.48 -5.11
N ASN A 97 -11.74 14.91 -4.78
CA ASN A 97 -11.63 13.61 -4.11
C ASN A 97 -11.85 13.75 -2.61
N VAL A 98 -12.03 12.60 -1.96
CA VAL A 98 -11.99 12.52 -0.50
C VAL A 98 -10.62 12.95 0.02
N GLN A 99 -10.59 13.53 1.22
CA GLN A 99 -9.33 13.86 1.88
C GLN A 99 -8.82 12.63 2.64
N VAL A 100 -7.62 12.15 2.31
CA VAL A 100 -7.01 11.00 2.97
C VAL A 100 -5.75 11.44 3.71
N SER A 101 -5.72 11.22 5.02
CA SER A 101 -4.56 11.48 5.89
C SER A 101 -3.95 10.16 6.36
N VAL A 102 -2.64 10.11 6.56
CA VAL A 102 -1.96 8.94 7.15
C VAL A 102 -1.54 9.25 8.59
N GLY A 103 -1.96 8.40 9.52
CA GLY A 103 -1.59 8.48 10.94
C GLY A 103 -0.88 7.21 11.41
N ILE A 104 0.05 7.35 12.36
CA ILE A 104 0.76 6.23 12.98
C ILE A 104 0.47 6.22 14.48
N ILE A 105 0.03 5.08 14.99
CA ILE A 105 -0.29 4.84 16.40
C ILE A 105 0.87 4.08 17.04
N ASP A 106 1.42 4.61 18.12
CA ASP A 106 2.41 3.94 18.96
C ASP A 106 1.70 3.10 20.03
N LEU A 107 1.73 1.78 19.89
CA LEU A 107 1.16 0.86 20.87
C LEU A 107 2.17 0.52 21.97
N LYS A 108 3.46 0.56 21.66
CA LYS A 108 4.54 0.19 22.59
C LYS A 108 4.58 1.11 23.80
N ASN A 109 4.58 2.42 23.57
CA ASN A 109 4.77 3.42 24.63
C ASN A 109 3.45 3.90 25.26
N ASP A 110 2.31 3.66 24.61
CA ASP A 110 1.03 4.18 25.06
C ASP A 110 0.06 3.11 25.57
N ASN A 111 0.53 1.94 26.02
CA ASN A 111 -0.33 0.86 26.52
C ASN A 111 -1.35 1.30 27.60
N ASP A 112 -0.98 2.24 28.47
CA ASP A 112 -1.84 2.71 29.57
C ASP A 112 -2.69 3.94 29.23
N ARG A 113 -2.51 4.54 28.04
CA ARG A 113 -3.28 5.74 27.66
C ARG A 113 -4.66 5.37 27.15
N LYS A 114 -5.66 6.10 27.63
CA LYS A 114 -7.04 6.00 27.12
C LYS A 114 -7.12 6.34 25.62
N GLN A 115 -6.33 7.32 25.16
CA GLN A 115 -6.16 7.65 23.74
C GLN A 115 -4.67 7.61 23.41
N PRO A 116 -4.23 6.79 22.45
CA PRO A 116 -2.83 6.72 22.07
C PRO A 116 -2.39 8.00 21.33
N THR A 117 -1.09 8.25 21.31
CA THR A 117 -0.47 9.28 20.50
C THR A 117 -0.57 8.89 19.04
N ILE A 118 -0.98 9.84 18.20
CA ILE A 118 -1.04 9.66 16.74
C ILE A 118 -0.02 10.61 16.13
N TYR A 119 0.92 10.06 15.36
CA TYR A 119 1.85 10.80 14.53
C TYR A 119 1.24 10.96 13.16
N TRP A 120 0.85 12.18 12.79
CA TRP A 120 0.30 12.48 11.48
C TRP A 120 1.43 12.77 10.49
N VAL A 121 1.34 12.17 9.30
CA VAL A 121 2.23 12.49 8.19
C VAL A 121 1.87 13.87 7.66
N ASP A 122 2.86 14.74 7.52
CA ASP A 122 2.67 16.04 6.87
C ASP A 122 2.62 15.85 5.36
N LEU A 123 1.42 16.00 4.80
CA LEU A 123 1.14 15.89 3.37
C LEU A 123 0.78 17.24 2.75
N SER A 124 1.09 18.35 3.43
CA SER A 124 0.69 19.70 3.01
C SER A 124 1.36 20.17 1.70
N GLU A 125 2.45 19.54 1.29
CA GLU A 125 3.13 19.82 0.02
C GLU A 125 2.44 19.15 -1.20
N PHE A 126 1.56 18.19 -0.96
CA PHE A 126 0.84 17.48 -2.02
C PHE A 126 -0.55 18.08 -2.19
N ASP A 127 -0.85 18.50 -3.42
CA ASP A 127 -2.20 18.89 -3.83
C ASP A 127 -2.84 17.72 -4.60
N ASP A 128 -4.10 17.43 -4.29
CA ASP A 128 -4.94 16.38 -4.90
C ASP A 128 -4.16 15.09 -5.26
N TYR A 129 -4.02 14.20 -4.27
CA TYR A 129 -3.21 12.99 -4.36
C TYR A 129 -4.00 11.75 -3.93
N TYR A 130 -3.41 10.59 -4.20
CA TYR A 130 -3.87 9.31 -3.70
C TYR A 130 -2.82 8.66 -2.82
N ILE A 131 -3.25 8.06 -1.70
CA ILE A 131 -2.42 7.16 -0.90
C ILE A 131 -2.60 5.75 -1.48
N ALA A 132 -1.65 5.34 -2.32
CA ALA A 132 -1.73 4.11 -3.09
C ALA A 132 -1.43 2.87 -2.23
N ARG A 133 -0.36 2.91 -1.44
CA ARG A 133 0.06 1.82 -0.53
C ARG A 133 0.75 2.41 0.70
N VAL A 134 0.66 1.71 1.82
CA VAL A 134 1.39 2.02 3.04
C VAL A 134 1.93 0.71 3.61
N ASP A 135 3.16 0.72 4.10
CA ASP A 135 3.81 -0.43 4.72
C ASP A 135 4.83 0.03 5.76
N PHE A 136 5.43 -0.89 6.49
CA PHE A 136 6.55 -0.62 7.39
C PHE A 136 7.86 -1.13 6.81
N PHE A 137 8.91 -0.35 7.01
CA PHE A 137 10.27 -0.86 6.88
C PHE A 137 10.69 -1.61 8.16
N PRO A 138 11.75 -2.44 8.11
CA PRO A 138 12.22 -3.21 9.27
C PRO A 138 12.70 -2.37 10.46
N ASP A 139 13.04 -1.09 10.25
CA ASP A 139 13.38 -0.15 11.33
C ASP A 139 12.16 0.56 11.95
N ASN A 140 10.95 0.15 11.57
CA ASN A 140 9.66 0.74 11.91
C ASN A 140 9.38 2.13 11.33
N SER A 141 10.21 2.66 10.42
CA SER A 141 9.79 3.78 9.58
C SER A 141 8.68 3.35 8.61
N VAL A 142 7.85 4.28 8.17
CA VAL A 142 6.70 3.97 7.29
C VAL A 142 7.08 4.21 5.83
N ALA A 143 6.79 3.23 4.98
CA ALA A 143 6.79 3.35 3.54
C ALA A 143 5.42 3.89 3.08
N ILE A 144 5.41 4.97 2.30
CA ILE A 144 4.16 5.58 1.80
C ILE A 144 4.29 5.78 0.30
N GLN A 145 3.38 5.18 -0.46
CA GLN A 145 3.27 5.40 -1.90
C GLN A 145 2.20 6.46 -2.17
N ILE A 146 2.61 7.56 -2.79
CA ILE A 146 1.75 8.70 -3.13
C ILE A 146 1.72 8.85 -4.65
N GLU A 147 0.51 8.84 -5.21
CA GLU A 147 0.26 9.05 -6.63
C GLU A 147 -0.41 10.41 -6.85
N ASN A 148 0.01 11.13 -7.91
CA ASN A 148 -0.61 12.40 -8.28
C ASN A 148 -2.01 12.20 -8.89
N ARG A 149 -2.82 13.26 -8.93
CA ARG A 149 -4.18 13.20 -9.49
C ARG A 149 -4.27 12.62 -10.91
N GLN A 150 -3.29 12.90 -11.76
CA GLN A 150 -3.25 12.43 -13.14
C GLN A 150 -2.83 10.96 -13.28
N GLN A 151 -2.38 10.31 -12.20
CA GLN A 151 -1.88 8.93 -12.21
C GLN A 151 -0.70 8.73 -13.17
N THR A 152 0.20 9.70 -13.21
CA THR A 152 1.38 9.72 -14.08
C THR A 152 2.70 9.80 -13.30
N ASN A 153 2.63 9.97 -11.99
CA ASN A 153 3.76 10.12 -11.09
C ASN A 153 3.45 9.40 -9.78
N LEU A 154 4.18 8.30 -9.52
CA LEU A 154 4.13 7.53 -8.28
C LEU A 154 5.42 7.75 -7.52
N LYS A 155 5.32 8.10 -6.24
CA LYS A 155 6.47 8.32 -5.37
C LYS A 155 6.41 7.40 -4.16
N LEU A 156 7.52 6.73 -3.85
CA LEU A 156 7.72 6.00 -2.60
C LEU A 156 8.51 6.87 -1.64
N PHE A 157 7.92 7.17 -0.48
CA PHE A 157 8.56 7.90 0.61
C PHE A 157 8.83 7.00 1.81
N GLN A 158 9.88 7.33 2.55
CA GLN A 158 10.13 6.85 3.91
C GLN A 158 9.80 7.95 4.92
N TYR A 159 9.09 7.59 5.98
CA TYR A 159 8.74 8.48 7.08
C TYR A 159 9.20 7.92 8.44
N ASP A 160 10.21 8.57 9.02
CA ASP A 160 10.74 8.26 10.35
C ASP A 160 10.07 9.16 11.39
N PHE A 161 8.87 8.75 11.81
CA PHE A 161 8.05 9.47 12.80
C PHE A 161 8.64 9.43 14.22
N ILE A 162 9.39 8.38 14.54
CA ILE A 162 10.07 8.20 15.84
C ILE A 162 11.06 9.33 16.06
N ASN A 163 11.87 9.64 15.04
CA ASN A 163 12.85 10.72 15.09
C ASN A 163 12.31 12.06 14.55
N LYS A 164 11.00 12.14 14.27
CA LYS A 164 10.31 13.35 13.77
C LYS A 164 10.95 13.94 12.51
N LYS A 165 11.40 13.09 11.59
CA LYS A 165 11.95 13.53 10.30
C LYS A 165 10.82 13.89 9.34
N THR A 166 11.16 14.65 8.29
CA THR A 166 10.26 14.86 7.15
C THR A 166 10.21 13.62 6.26
N LEU A 167 9.25 13.58 5.34
CA LEU A 167 9.22 12.58 4.27
C LEU A 167 10.52 12.61 3.49
N LYS A 168 11.04 11.42 3.19
CA LYS A 168 12.25 11.22 2.39
C LYS A 168 11.88 10.41 1.14
N LEU A 169 12.04 11.03 -0.02
CA LEU A 169 11.82 10.36 -1.30
C LEU A 169 12.85 9.24 -1.51
N LEU A 170 12.38 8.05 -1.85
CA LEU A 170 13.21 6.91 -2.21
C LEU A 170 13.08 6.57 -3.70
N ILE A 171 11.85 6.52 -4.22
CA ILE A 171 11.57 6.19 -5.62
C ILE A 171 10.62 7.23 -6.21
N GLU A 172 10.84 7.58 -7.47
CA GLU A 172 9.90 8.32 -8.29
C GLU A 172 9.77 7.61 -9.65
N ASP A 173 8.58 7.11 -9.94
CA ASP A 173 8.22 6.55 -11.25
C ASP A 173 7.30 7.52 -11.98
N THR A 174 7.62 7.75 -13.26
CA THR A 174 6.88 8.67 -14.12
C THR A 174 6.51 7.98 -15.43
N SER A 175 5.34 8.33 -15.94
CA SER A 175 4.84 7.85 -17.23
C SER A 175 4.21 8.98 -18.01
N GLN A 176 4.36 8.95 -19.33
CA GLN A 176 3.65 9.87 -20.23
C GLN A 176 2.19 9.47 -20.45
N ILE A 177 1.81 8.25 -20.05
CA ILE A 177 0.49 7.69 -20.30
C ILE A 177 -0.26 7.56 -18.96
N TRP A 178 0.11 6.57 -18.14
CA TRP A 178 -0.30 6.39 -16.75
C TRP A 178 0.67 5.45 -16.03
N ILE A 179 0.60 5.39 -14.70
CA ILE A 179 1.26 4.40 -13.84
C ILE A 179 0.26 3.28 -13.54
N ASN A 180 0.68 2.02 -13.70
CA ASN A 180 -0.08 0.89 -13.17
C ASN A 180 0.40 0.64 -11.73
N LEU A 181 -0.50 0.76 -10.75
CA LEU A 181 -0.20 0.37 -9.38
C LEU A 181 0.08 -1.13 -9.29
N HIS A 182 0.95 -1.52 -8.36
CA HIS A 182 1.37 -2.90 -8.19
C HIS A 182 1.72 -3.19 -6.73
N ASP A 183 1.74 -4.48 -6.38
CA ASP A 183 2.15 -4.96 -5.05
C ASP A 183 3.60 -5.49 -5.03
N LEU A 184 4.43 -5.07 -6.00
CA LEU A 184 5.84 -5.45 -6.14
C LEU A 184 6.80 -4.61 -5.28
N PHE A 185 6.43 -4.34 -4.02
CA PHE A 185 7.32 -3.72 -3.04
C PHE A 185 7.60 -4.70 -1.91
N TYR A 186 8.87 -4.94 -1.60
CA TYR A 186 9.26 -5.81 -0.49
C TYR A 186 10.55 -5.33 0.18
N THR A 187 10.53 -5.21 1.50
CA THR A 187 11.69 -4.82 2.30
C THR A 187 12.40 -6.08 2.82
N LEU A 188 13.71 -6.21 2.58
CA LEU A 188 14.46 -7.37 3.06
C LEU A 188 14.60 -7.29 4.59
N LYS A 189 14.16 -8.34 5.30
CA LYS A 189 14.11 -8.38 6.77
C LYS A 189 15.39 -8.92 7.40
N LEU A 190 16.04 -9.90 6.76
CA LEU A 190 17.30 -10.49 7.24
C LEU A 190 18.49 -9.56 6.99
N THR A 191 18.45 -8.80 5.89
CA THR A 191 19.46 -7.81 5.51
C THR A 191 18.77 -6.49 5.16
N PRO A 192 18.38 -5.67 6.15
CA PRO A 192 17.60 -4.44 5.96
C PRO A 192 18.45 -3.28 5.42
N THR A 193 19.22 -3.57 4.37
CA THR A 193 20.04 -2.60 3.62
C THR A 193 19.50 -2.40 2.21
N GLN A 194 18.52 -3.19 1.78
CA GLN A 194 17.97 -3.16 0.43
C GLN A 194 16.46 -3.43 0.44
N PHE A 195 15.78 -3.05 -0.64
CA PHE A 195 14.39 -3.42 -0.91
C PHE A 195 14.19 -3.71 -2.40
N ILE A 196 13.13 -4.46 -2.70
CA ILE A 196 12.70 -4.79 -4.06
C ILE A 196 11.59 -3.81 -4.46
N TRP A 197 11.65 -3.35 -5.71
CA TRP A 197 10.66 -2.48 -6.33
C TRP A 197 10.33 -2.97 -7.73
N GLY A 198 9.05 -2.99 -8.10
CA GLY A 198 8.61 -3.18 -9.48
C GLY A 198 8.62 -1.86 -10.23
N SER A 199 9.11 -1.82 -11.46
CA SER A 199 9.07 -0.60 -12.27
C SER A 199 8.80 -0.91 -13.74
N GLU A 200 8.01 -0.04 -14.38
CA GLU A 200 7.73 -0.07 -15.82
C GLU A 200 8.62 0.89 -16.63
N ARG A 201 9.67 1.48 -16.03
CA ARG A 201 10.57 2.43 -16.71
C ARG A 201 11.15 1.93 -18.03
N SER A 202 11.29 0.61 -18.17
CA SER A 202 11.79 -0.04 -19.38
C SER A 202 10.74 -0.19 -20.49
N GLY A 203 9.47 0.11 -20.20
CA GLY A 203 8.31 -0.20 -21.04
C GLY A 203 7.57 -1.48 -20.63
N PHE A 204 8.15 -2.29 -19.75
CA PHE A 204 7.53 -3.49 -19.16
C PHE A 204 7.82 -3.55 -17.65
N MET A 205 6.89 -4.12 -16.88
CA MET A 205 7.06 -4.30 -15.43
C MET A 205 8.19 -5.28 -15.12
N HIS A 206 9.18 -4.81 -14.38
CA HIS A 206 10.34 -5.59 -13.97
C HIS A 206 10.76 -5.30 -12.54
N LEU A 207 11.39 -6.29 -11.91
CA LEU A 207 11.93 -6.20 -10.56
C LEU A 207 13.29 -5.52 -10.55
N GLU A 208 13.45 -4.57 -9.65
CA GLU A 208 14.65 -3.82 -9.34
C GLU A 208 15.02 -4.00 -7.86
N LEU A 209 16.32 -4.02 -7.56
CA LEU A 209 16.87 -4.03 -6.21
C LEU A 209 17.46 -2.66 -5.91
N HIS A 210 17.03 -2.04 -4.81
CA HIS A 210 17.40 -0.69 -4.43
C HIS A 210 18.08 -0.64 -3.08
N ASP A 211 18.93 0.36 -2.89
CA ASP A 211 19.53 0.69 -1.60
C ASP A 211 18.48 1.28 -0.66
N TYR A 212 18.39 0.73 0.54
CA TYR A 212 17.40 1.13 1.54
C TYR A 212 17.51 2.60 1.96
N ASN A 213 18.74 3.09 2.12
CA ASN A 213 18.97 4.42 2.65
C ASN A 213 18.85 5.50 1.59
N THR A 214 19.07 5.20 0.32
CA THR A 214 19.14 6.22 -0.72
C THR A 214 18.06 6.08 -1.77
N GLY A 215 17.42 4.90 -1.86
CA GLY A 215 16.51 4.55 -2.95
C GLY A 215 17.22 4.33 -4.28
N ASN A 216 18.55 4.46 -4.32
CA ASN A 216 19.32 4.29 -5.55
C ASN A 216 19.19 2.85 -6.07
N LEU A 217 19.02 2.72 -7.38
CA LEU A 217 19.06 1.43 -8.06
C LEU A 217 20.42 0.77 -7.86
N ILE A 218 20.43 -0.43 -7.29
CA ILE A 218 21.63 -1.27 -7.17
C ILE A 218 21.71 -2.18 -8.40
N LYS A 219 20.59 -2.83 -8.74
CA LYS A 219 20.57 -3.89 -9.76
C LYS A 219 19.19 -4.11 -10.32
N THR A 220 19.08 -4.20 -11.64
CA THR A 220 17.88 -4.73 -12.31
C THR A 220 17.88 -6.26 -12.22
N LEU A 221 16.86 -6.84 -11.60
CA LEU A 221 16.77 -8.28 -11.35
C LEU A 221 16.14 -9.03 -12.52
N THR A 222 15.23 -8.37 -13.24
CA THR A 222 14.58 -8.91 -14.44
C THR A 222 14.57 -7.91 -15.57
N ASN A 223 14.66 -8.35 -16.83
CA ASN A 223 14.57 -7.47 -17.99
C ASN A 223 14.11 -8.22 -19.24
N GLY A 224 13.59 -7.48 -20.22
CA GLY A 224 13.23 -7.95 -21.56
C GLY A 224 11.90 -7.37 -22.03
N ASN A 225 11.36 -7.95 -23.10
CA ASN A 225 10.07 -7.52 -23.67
C ASN A 225 8.91 -8.37 -23.13
N TRP A 226 8.75 -8.40 -21.80
CA TRP A 226 7.76 -9.21 -21.09
C TRP A 226 7.53 -8.65 -19.67
N VAL A 227 6.43 -9.04 -19.02
CA VAL A 227 5.92 -8.43 -17.79
C VAL A 227 6.06 -9.38 -16.60
N VAL A 228 6.62 -8.89 -15.50
CA VAL A 228 6.45 -9.49 -14.17
C VAL A 228 5.08 -9.11 -13.63
N GLN A 229 4.27 -10.09 -13.23
CA GLN A 229 2.92 -9.84 -12.73
C GLN A 229 2.85 -9.71 -11.22
N ARG A 230 3.52 -10.62 -10.49
CA ARG A 230 3.52 -10.63 -9.03
C ARG A 230 4.73 -11.37 -8.47
N ILE A 231 5.15 -10.99 -7.27
CA ILE A 231 6.02 -11.82 -6.43
C ILE A 231 5.14 -12.87 -5.75
N VAL A 232 5.59 -14.13 -5.78
CA VAL A 232 4.93 -15.25 -5.10
C VAL A 232 5.50 -15.43 -3.71
N ASP A 233 6.84 -15.42 -3.61
CA ASP A 233 7.54 -15.55 -2.33
C ASP A 233 9.00 -15.07 -2.45
N ILE A 234 9.63 -14.76 -1.32
CA ILE A 234 11.03 -14.36 -1.24
C ILE A 234 11.71 -15.20 -0.15
N ASP A 235 12.58 -16.11 -0.58
CA ASP A 235 13.46 -16.85 0.31
C ASP A 235 14.71 -16.02 0.56
N GLU A 236 14.67 -15.19 1.60
CA GLU A 236 15.80 -14.32 1.96
C GLU A 236 17.05 -15.10 2.37
N ALA A 237 16.88 -16.30 2.95
CA ALA A 237 17.99 -17.12 3.43
C ALA A 237 18.86 -17.63 2.26
N ASN A 238 18.23 -17.95 1.12
CA ASN A 238 18.93 -18.34 -0.11
C ASN A 238 19.01 -17.23 -1.15
N SER A 239 18.43 -16.07 -0.84
CA SER A 239 18.39 -14.87 -1.69
C SER A 239 17.64 -15.06 -3.01
N ILE A 240 16.55 -15.82 -2.99
CA ILE A 240 15.76 -16.17 -4.17
C ILE A 240 14.41 -15.45 -4.13
N ILE A 241 14.05 -14.77 -5.22
CA ILE A 241 12.70 -14.27 -5.46
C ILE A 241 11.99 -15.23 -6.40
N TYR A 242 10.81 -15.68 -6.01
CA TYR A 242 9.89 -16.43 -6.86
C TYR A 242 8.80 -15.48 -7.37
N PHE A 243 8.56 -15.47 -8.68
CA PHE A 243 7.62 -14.52 -9.29
C PHE A 243 6.90 -15.12 -10.51
N LEU A 244 5.71 -14.60 -10.82
CA LEU A 244 4.97 -14.94 -12.02
C LEU A 244 5.25 -13.93 -13.14
N ALA A 245 5.43 -14.43 -14.36
CA ALA A 245 5.66 -13.60 -15.54
C ALA A 245 5.20 -14.28 -16.84
N ASN A 246 5.09 -13.51 -17.92
CA ASN A 246 4.74 -13.98 -19.27
C ASN A 246 5.94 -13.97 -20.24
N ARG A 247 7.13 -14.39 -19.74
CA ARG A 247 8.41 -14.27 -20.45
C ARG A 247 8.51 -15.08 -21.74
N GLU A 248 7.96 -16.29 -21.78
CA GLU A 248 8.04 -17.13 -22.99
C GLU A 248 7.07 -16.65 -24.07
N THR A 249 5.87 -16.23 -23.68
CA THR A 249 4.80 -15.79 -24.56
C THR A 249 3.76 -14.99 -23.76
N PRO A 250 3.13 -13.97 -24.36
CA PRO A 250 2.05 -13.23 -23.70
C PRO A 250 0.80 -14.06 -23.41
N LEU A 251 0.71 -15.29 -23.94
CA LEU A 251 -0.44 -16.20 -23.75
C LEU A 251 -0.31 -17.14 -22.55
N GLU A 252 0.85 -17.17 -21.90
CA GLU A 252 1.16 -18.09 -20.80
C GLU A 252 1.68 -17.32 -19.59
N ILE A 253 1.44 -17.86 -18.40
CA ILE A 253 1.97 -17.32 -17.13
C ILE A 253 2.72 -18.46 -16.45
N HIS A 254 3.98 -18.22 -16.14
CA HIS A 254 4.86 -19.21 -15.55
C HIS A 254 5.48 -18.71 -14.25
N LEU A 255 5.78 -19.65 -13.36
CA LEU A 255 6.60 -19.40 -12.20
C LEU A 255 8.08 -19.38 -12.59
N TYR A 256 8.77 -18.33 -12.16
CA TYR A 256 10.19 -18.14 -12.32
C TYR A 256 10.87 -17.90 -10.97
N SER A 257 12.17 -18.09 -10.94
CA SER A 257 13.03 -17.64 -9.85
C SER A 257 14.19 -16.78 -10.37
N VAL A 258 14.67 -15.90 -9.51
CA VAL A 258 15.93 -15.17 -9.71
C VAL A 258 16.63 -15.00 -8.37
N ASN A 259 17.96 -15.19 -8.34
CA ASN A 259 18.76 -14.88 -7.17
C ASN A 259 19.18 -13.41 -7.18
N TYR A 260 18.78 -12.63 -6.17
CA TYR A 260 19.06 -11.19 -6.14
C TYR A 260 20.49 -10.85 -5.73
N ASN A 261 21.24 -11.80 -5.16
CA ASN A 261 22.65 -11.64 -4.82
C ASN A 261 23.60 -11.90 -6.00
N ASP A 262 23.17 -12.60 -7.05
CA ASP A 262 23.99 -12.88 -8.22
C ASP A 262 24.46 -11.59 -8.90
N ALA A 263 25.76 -11.47 -9.18
CA ALA A 263 26.32 -10.32 -9.89
C ALA A 263 25.65 -10.11 -11.28
N THR A 264 25.20 -11.20 -11.90
CA THR A 264 24.40 -11.19 -13.13
C THR A 264 23.17 -12.06 -12.90
N PRO A 265 22.01 -11.46 -12.60
CA PRO A 265 20.79 -12.20 -12.30
C PRO A 265 20.41 -13.14 -13.44
N LYS A 266 20.23 -14.42 -13.13
CA LYS A 266 19.76 -15.44 -14.07
C LYS A 266 18.33 -15.82 -13.71
N ILE A 267 17.42 -15.64 -14.67
CA ILE A 267 16.02 -16.01 -14.51
C ILE A 267 15.84 -17.46 -14.93
N GLU A 268 15.34 -18.29 -14.01
CA GLU A 268 15.07 -19.71 -14.24
C GLU A 268 13.56 -19.97 -14.19
N ARG A 269 13.03 -20.68 -15.20
CA ARG A 269 11.61 -21.09 -15.24
C ARG A 269 11.43 -22.36 -14.40
N ILE A 270 10.44 -22.39 -13.53
CA ILE A 270 10.15 -23.51 -12.63
C ILE A 270 9.03 -24.41 -13.20
N THR A 271 7.94 -23.81 -13.66
CA THR A 271 6.84 -24.56 -14.32
C THR A 271 7.27 -25.12 -15.66
N GLN A 272 6.84 -26.34 -16.02
CA GLN A 272 7.29 -27.03 -17.23
C GLN A 272 6.24 -27.09 -18.35
N GLU A 273 4.97 -27.21 -17.97
CA GLU A 273 3.86 -27.32 -18.93
C GLU A 273 3.42 -25.94 -19.44
N SER A 274 2.88 -25.91 -20.66
CA SER A 274 2.20 -24.74 -21.23
C SER A 274 0.95 -24.39 -20.42
N GLY A 275 0.61 -23.09 -20.36
CA GLY A 275 -0.61 -22.60 -19.71
C GLY A 275 -0.38 -21.46 -18.72
N CYS A 276 -1.39 -21.18 -17.92
CA CYS A 276 -1.32 -20.22 -16.81
C CYS A 276 -1.28 -20.99 -15.49
N HIS A 277 -0.23 -20.75 -14.70
CA HIS A 277 0.06 -21.43 -13.43
C HIS A 277 -0.07 -20.47 -12.25
#